data_AF-A0A5M6DA10-F1
#
_entry.id   AF-A0A5M6DA10-F1
#
_cell.length_a   1.000
_cell.length_b   1.000
_cell.length_c   1.000
_cell.angle_alpha   90.00
_cell.angle_beta   90.00
_cell.angle_gamma   90.00
#
_symmetry.space_group_name_H-M   'P 1'
#
loop_
_entity.id
_entity.type
_entity.pdbx_description
1 polymer ?
#
loop_
_entity_poly.entity_id
_entity_poly.type
_entity_poly.pdbx_seq_one_letter_code
_entity_poly.pdbx_strand_id
1 'polypeptide(L)' 'MTRQVLIQQTIDHLSKLPDQKIKEVSDFAEFLLSKLEEGLLTEGIKKLTTDSKSFQFLEDEEDLYTEADLKEKYK' A
#
# COMPACT_ATOMS: atom_id res chain seq x y z
N MET A 1 -1.53 4.48 -27.22
CA MET A 1 -2.82 3.74 -27.23
C MET A 1 -3.79 4.44 -26.29
N THR A 2 -5.05 4.61 -26.66
CA THR A 2 -6.07 5.17 -25.76
C THR A 2 -6.71 4.06 -24.93
N ARG A 3 -7.23 4.40 -23.74
CA ARG A 3 -7.90 3.44 -22.84
C ARG A 3 -9.03 2.68 -23.54
N GLN A 4 -9.80 3.35 -24.39
CA GLN A 4 -10.88 2.74 -25.16
C GLN A 4 -10.39 1.69 -26.15
N VAL A 5 -9.26 1.93 -26.84
CA VAL A 5 -8.67 0.94 -27.76
C VAL A 5 -8.24 -0.31 -27.00
N LEU A 6 -7.63 -0.16 -25.82
CA LEU A 6 -7.23 -1.30 -24.99
C LEU A 6 -8.43 -2.13 -24.50
N ILE A 7 -9.50 -1.45 -24.05
CA ILE A 7 -10.72 -2.13 -23.61
C ILE A 7 -11.34 -2.92 -24.77
N GLN A 8 -11.47 -2.31 -25.93
CA GLN A 8 -12.06 -2.97 -27.09
C GLN A 8 -11.24 -4.18 -27.52
N GLN A 9 -9.91 -4.05 -27.63
CA GLN A 9 -9.03 -5.16 -27.95
C GLN A 9 -9.12 -6.30 -26.93
N THR A 10 -9.28 -5.96 -25.64
CA THR A 10 -9.44 -6.96 -24.58
C THR A 10 -10.75 -7.73 -24.73
N ILE A 11 -11.86 -7.05 -25.02
CA ILE A 11 -13.16 -7.70 -25.29
C ILE A 11 -13.04 -8.62 -26.52
N ASP A 12 -12.40 -8.15 -27.59
CA ASP A 12 -12.20 -8.94 -28.81
C ASP A 12 -11.34 -10.20 -28.53
N HIS A 13 -10.33 -10.11 -27.65
CA HIS A 13 -9.55 -11.28 -27.22
C HIS A 13 -10.37 -12.23 -26.35
N LEU A 14 -11.13 -11.71 -25.38
CA LEU A 14 -11.97 -12.51 -24.49
C LEU A 14 -13.02 -13.30 -25.27
N SER A 15 -13.59 -12.73 -26.34
CA SER A 15 -14.58 -13.40 -27.20
C SER A 15 -14.05 -14.65 -27.91
N LYS A 16 -12.73 -14.81 -28.01
CA LYS A 16 -12.05 -15.94 -28.67
C LYS A 16 -11.58 -17.01 -27.69
N LEU A 17 -11.70 -16.77 -26.39
CA LEU A 17 -11.25 -17.69 -25.36
C LEU A 17 -12.37 -18.70 -25.02
N PRO A 18 -12.01 -19.95 -24.65
CA PRO A 18 -12.94 -20.88 -24.04
C PRO A 18 -13.45 -20.37 -22.69
N ASP A 19 -14.68 -20.75 -22.30
CA ASP A 19 -15.33 -20.29 -21.05
C ASP A 19 -14.47 -20.45 -19.80
N GLN A 20 -13.72 -21.56 -19.70
CA GLN A 20 -12.81 -21.80 -18.58
C GLN A 20 -11.72 -20.71 -18.47
N LYS A 21 -11.19 -20.26 -19.61
CA LYS A 21 -10.17 -19.20 -19.65
C LYS A 21 -10.77 -17.81 -19.44
N ILE A 22 -12.01 -17.58 -19.87
CA ILE A 22 -12.74 -16.35 -19.54
C ILE A 22 -12.90 -16.24 -18.02
N LYS A 23 -13.26 -17.34 -17.35
CA LYS A 23 -13.35 -17.38 -15.88
C LYS A 23 -12.01 -17.06 -15.21
N GLU A 24 -10.92 -17.69 -15.64
CA GLU A 24 -9.57 -17.38 -15.11
C GLU A 24 -9.21 -15.89 -15.25
N VAL A 25 -9.53 -15.27 -16.39
CA VAL A 25 -9.28 -13.83 -16.61
C VAL A 25 -10.17 -12.98 -15.68
N SER A 26 -11.43 -13.36 -15.48
CA SER A 26 -12.34 -12.68 -14.56
C SER A 26 -11.83 -12.74 -13.12
N ASP A 27 -11.45 -13.94 -12.67
CA ASP A 27 -10.92 -14.16 -11.31
C ASP A 27 -9.63 -13.34 -11.09
N PHE A 28 -8.78 -13.25 -12.11
CA PHE A 28 -7.56 -12.44 -12.04
C PHE A 28 -7.85 -10.94 -12.03
N ALA A 29 -8.84 -10.46 -12.80
CA ALA A 29 -9.24 -9.05 -12.77
C ALA A 29 -9.81 -8.66 -11.40
N GLU A 30 -10.61 -9.53 -10.78
CA GLU A 30 -11.14 -9.33 -9.42
C GLU A 30 -10.01 -9.30 -8.38
N PHE A 31 -9.02 -10.18 -8.50
CA PHE A 31 -7.82 -10.16 -7.65
C PHE A 31 -7.03 -8.85 -7.77
N LEU A 32 -6.88 -8.30 -8.97
CA LEU A 32 -6.19 -7.02 -9.16
C LEU A 32 -6.96 -5.85 -8.53
N LEU A 33 -8.28 -5.86 -8.63
CA LEU A 33 -9.13 -4.85 -8.01
C LEU A 33 -9.05 -4.90 -6.49
N SER A 34 -9.12 -6.09 -5.89
CA SER A 34 -9.01 -6.23 -4.44
C SER A 34 -7.64 -5.76 -3.92
N LYS A 35 -6.56 -6.02 -4.66
CA LYS A 35 -5.22 -5.52 -4.32
C LYS A 35 -5.12 -3.99 -4.36
N LEU A 36 -5.78 -3.35 -5.33
CA LEU A 36 -5.83 -1.89 -5.40
C LEU A 36 -6.61 -1.31 -4.21
N GLU A 37 -7.75 -1.91 -3.85
CA GLU A 37 -8.55 -1.49 -2.70
C GLU A 37 -7.79 -1.66 -1.38
N GLU A 38 -7.13 -2.79 -1.16
CA GLU A 38 -6.28 -3.04 0.01
C GLU A 38 -5.15 -2.00 0.11
N GLY A 39 -4.51 -1.68 -1.02
CA GLY A 39 -3.44 -0.67 -1.09
C GLY A 39 -3.93 0.72 -0.68
N LEU A 40 -5.05 1.15 -1.26
CA LEU A 40 -5.68 2.44 -0.94
C LEU A 40 -6.14 2.52 0.52
N LEU A 41 -6.71 1.44 1.05
CA LEU A 41 -7.10 1.35 2.46
C LEU A 41 -5.89 1.50 3.38
N THR A 42 -4.81 0.76 3.08
CA THR A 42 -3.57 0.78 3.88
C THR A 42 -2.93 2.16 3.85
N GLU A 43 -2.88 2.80 2.67
CA GLU A 43 -2.37 4.16 2.52
C GLU A 43 -3.22 5.17 3.31
N GLY A 44 -4.55 5.04 3.26
CA GLY A 44 -5.47 5.86 4.04
C GLY A 44 -5.26 5.71 5.55
N ILE A 45 -5.12 4.48 6.06
CA ILE A 45 -4.84 4.21 7.49
C ILE A 45 -3.49 4.82 7.88
N LYS A 46 -2.45 4.63 7.07
CA LYS A 46 -1.13 5.20 7.32
C LYS A 46 -1.20 6.72 7.41
N LYS A 47 -1.85 7.36 6.44
CA LYS A 47 -2.04 8.81 6.42
C LYS A 47 -2.78 9.31 7.66
N LEU A 48 -3.90 8.67 8.02
CA LEU A 48 -4.65 9.03 9.23
C LEU A 48 -3.82 8.87 10.50
N THR A 49 -2.96 7.86 10.56
CA THR A 49 -2.07 7.61 11.71
C THR A 49 -0.95 8.65 11.79
N THR A 50 -0.34 9.00 10.66
CA THR A 50 0.69 10.05 10.57
C THR A 50 0.13 11.44 10.84
N ASP A 51 -1.05 11.75 10.30
CA ASP A 51 -1.71 13.04 10.53
C ASP A 51 -2.33 13.12 11.94
N SER A 52 -2.47 11.99 12.63
CA SER A 52 -2.97 11.93 14.00
C SER A 52 -1.88 12.33 15.01
N LYS A 53 -2.20 13.31 15.85
CA LYS A 53 -1.36 13.70 17.00
C LYS A 53 -1.23 12.61 18.07
N SER A 54 -1.98 11.51 17.97
CA SER A 54 -1.97 10.42 18.96
C SER A 54 -0.59 9.79 19.16
N PHE A 55 0.30 9.88 18.17
CA PHE A 55 1.66 9.33 18.23
C PHE A 55 2.75 10.41 18.21
N GLN A 56 2.39 11.68 18.36
CA GLN A 56 3.36 12.78 18.28
C GLN A 56 4.44 12.70 19.37
N PHE A 57 4.13 12.08 20.51
CA PHE A 57 5.08 11.79 21.59
C PHE A 57 6.23 10.84 21.18
N LEU A 58 6.11 10.11 20.06
CA LEU A 58 7.20 9.27 19.53
C LEU A 58 8.20 10.06 18.69
N GLU A 59 7.85 11.27 18.25
CA GLU A 59 8.78 12.14 17.50
C GLU A 59 9.78 12.84 18.43
N ASP A 60 9.39 13.02 19.69
CA ASP A 60 10.23 13.58 20.73
C ASP A 60 10.98 12.44 21.44
N GLU A 61 12.22 12.17 21.03
CA GLU A 61 13.15 11.41 21.89
C GLU A 61 13.60 12.34 23.02
N GLU A 62 13.07 12.17 24.23
CA GLU A 62 13.69 12.77 25.41
C GLU A 62 15.11 12.20 25.56
N ASP A 63 16.11 13.08 25.70
CA ASP A 63 17.51 12.70 25.98
C ASP A 63 17.58 11.93 27.31
N LEU A 64 17.35 10.61 27.26
CA LEU A 64 17.16 9.73 28.41
C LEU A 64 18.44 9.58 29.25
N TYR A 65 19.59 9.72 28.59
CA TYR A 65 20.91 9.66 29.21
C TYR A 65 21.77 10.78 28.67
N THR A 66 22.42 11.48 29.59
CA THR A 66 23.37 12.54 29.31
C THR A 66 24.76 12.11 29.74
N GLU A 67 25.79 12.86 29.33
CA GLU A 67 27.13 12.65 29.86
C GLU A 67 27.21 12.84 31.39
N ALA A 68 26.22 13.50 32.01
CA ALA A 68 26.15 13.63 33.47
C ALA A 68 25.82 12.30 34.17
N ASP A 69 25.23 11.33 33.47
CA ASP A 69 24.85 10.02 33.99
C ASP A 69 26.01 9.00 33.96
N LEU A 70 27.14 9.38 33.36
CA LEU A 70 28.33 8.53 33.29
C LEU A 70 28.97 8.39 34.68
N LYS A 71 29.01 7.16 35.21
CA LYS A 71 29.66 6.83 36.48
C LYS A 71 31.18 7.08 36.48
N GLU A 72 31.82 6.96 35.32
CA GLU A 72 33.25 7.16 35.18
C GLU A 72 33.54 7.87 33.85
N LYS A 73 34.32 8.95 33.92
CA LYS A 73 34.74 9.74 32.76
C LYS A 73 36.24 9.60 32.61
N TYR A 74 36.69 9.02 31.49
CA TYR A 74 38.10 8.94 31.14
C TYR A 74 38.52 10.20 30.37
N LYS A 75 39.74 10.68 30.62
CA LYS A 75 40.38 11.80 29.92
C LYS A 75 41.38 11.30 28.88
#